data_AF-A0A3M7ZXM2-F1
#
_entry.id   AF-A0A3M7ZXM2-F1
#
_cell.length_a   1.000
_cell.length_b   1.000
_cell.length_c   1.000
_cell.angle_alpha   90.00
_cell.angle_beta   90.00
_cell.angle_gamma   90.00
#
_symmetry.space_group_name_H-M   'P 1'
#
loop_
_entity.id
_entity.type
_entity.pdbx_description
1 polymer ?
#
loop_
_entity_poly.entity_id
_entity_poly.type
_entity_poly.pdbx_seq_one_letter_code
_entity_poly.pdbx_strand_id
1 'polypeptide(L)'
;GTPTAAAAATAAAPYPAATEAGRPTLAGLLGRQVVHALVSYARSVLTLIFSFGMPLVWLWLIGLVAGNAVIDEQTGLRVMQFAAPTAIAMGCLFSAYPAVATSVGEAKERLVLKRLRGTPLPTLVYVLGQTVAASVVGAVSVLVTIGVARVFYDVRVPPESVGPMVVTILLALATFSTLGVAVAALAPSARAAEAISIGTAVSLAFISGIFIVGAGLPEWIERIADVFPLKPFVTTLQEQFNPYSTESGWDAAALAVIAAWGVGAAAVAVLAFRPVPGRPRRGRAAGVVREPPVDAMALRATVATPSAMRRVAAQGGAALRIMLRRPGDLFFAIVVPLGLFLLLITMQRDTPDLDVPTLVSTTAASMATWGVAVVAFMNVADWSARARETGVLKRLRGTPLDTLELGIGRGAASLVLSFAVCAVLLAVGAIAYGMRVTPAGAAVGALVVTMAVAAFIACALLLTALVSSARAVGALALVILFTLAFFSDVFLVGGPEWMSAVGRLFPLAHLRSGLVLAWHPDGTTMPWADLGVLAAWAAGAGLLTWLVSRRGRVRRTSAC
;
A
#
# COMPACT_ATOMS: atom_id res chain seq x y z
N GLY A 1 60.58 -46.86 -30.29
CA GLY A 1 60.51 -46.94 -28.82
C GLY A 1 59.55 -45.89 -28.34
N THR A 2 58.48 -46.31 -27.67
CA THR A 2 57.30 -45.55 -27.25
C THR A 2 57.59 -44.53 -26.14
N PRO A 3 56.81 -43.44 -26.03
CA PRO A 3 57.05 -42.37 -25.06
C PRO A 3 56.58 -42.78 -23.65
N THR A 4 57.38 -42.40 -22.65
CA THR A 4 57.12 -42.57 -21.21
C THR A 4 55.98 -41.67 -20.75
N ALA A 5 54.86 -42.28 -20.38
CA ALA A 5 53.76 -41.62 -19.70
C ALA A 5 54.10 -41.47 -18.20
N ALA A 6 54.54 -40.27 -17.79
CA ALA A 6 54.58 -39.88 -16.39
C ALA A 6 53.14 -39.58 -15.91
N ALA A 7 52.44 -40.62 -15.46
CA ALA A 7 51.17 -40.47 -14.75
C ALA A 7 51.47 -40.05 -13.30
N ALA A 8 51.47 -38.74 -13.06
CA ALA A 8 51.44 -38.17 -11.72
C ALA A 8 50.09 -38.52 -11.06
N ALA A 9 50.09 -39.56 -10.22
CA ALA A 9 49.02 -39.80 -9.26
C ALA A 9 49.12 -38.73 -8.16
N THR A 10 48.55 -37.55 -8.41
CA THR A 10 48.20 -36.63 -7.32
C THR A 10 47.14 -37.32 -6.47
N ALA A 11 47.58 -37.95 -5.39
CA ALA A 11 46.70 -38.45 -4.34
C ALA A 11 45.78 -37.30 -3.90
N ALA A 12 44.50 -37.42 -4.24
CA ALA A 12 43.48 -36.50 -3.77
C ALA A 12 43.55 -36.48 -2.23
N ALA A 13 43.88 -35.32 -1.66
CA ALA A 13 43.82 -35.14 -0.22
C ALA A 13 42.45 -35.63 0.28
N PRO A 14 42.38 -36.47 1.34
CA PRO A 14 41.11 -36.90 1.87
C PRO A 14 40.29 -35.65 2.20
N TYR A 15 39.07 -35.56 1.65
CA TYR A 15 38.12 -34.52 2.04
C TYR A 15 38.09 -34.50 3.57
N PRO A 16 38.32 -33.34 4.22
CA PRO A 16 38.26 -33.26 5.67
C PRO A 16 36.92 -33.87 6.08
N ALA A 17 36.97 -34.90 6.92
CA ALA A 17 35.80 -35.59 7.43
C ALA A 17 34.83 -34.49 7.88
N ALA A 18 33.64 -34.45 7.26
CA ALA A 18 32.63 -33.48 7.62
C ALA A 18 32.41 -33.62 9.13
N THR A 19 32.90 -32.64 9.89
CA THR A 19 32.63 -32.54 11.32
C THR A 19 31.15 -32.80 11.49
N GLU A 20 30.79 -33.80 12.31
CA GLU A 20 29.41 -34.11 12.69
C GLU A 20 28.83 -32.88 13.40
N ALA A 21 28.46 -31.86 12.63
CA ALA A 21 27.68 -30.75 13.11
C ALA A 21 26.32 -31.38 13.47
N GLY A 22 26.08 -31.53 14.77
CA GLY A 22 24.85 -32.13 15.29
C GLY A 22 23.62 -31.57 14.57
N ARG A 23 22.67 -32.46 14.25
CA ARG A 23 21.44 -32.09 13.55
C ARG A 23 20.82 -30.87 14.26
N PRO A 24 20.62 -29.74 13.56
CA PRO A 24 20.12 -28.54 14.21
C PRO A 24 18.75 -28.80 14.80
N THR A 25 18.54 -28.40 16.05
CA THR A 25 17.24 -28.54 16.73
C THR A 25 16.18 -27.68 16.05
N LEU A 26 14.91 -28.09 16.11
CA LEU A 26 13.79 -27.31 15.55
C LEU A 26 13.73 -25.89 16.14
N ALA A 27 14.01 -25.76 17.44
CA ALA A 27 14.10 -24.46 18.11
C ALA A 27 15.26 -23.60 17.55
N GLY A 28 16.43 -24.21 17.31
CA GLY A 28 17.58 -23.53 16.70
C GLY A 28 17.30 -23.08 15.27
N LEU A 29 16.59 -23.90 14.49
CA LEU A 29 16.13 -23.56 13.14
C LEU A 29 15.12 -22.40 13.16
N LEU A 30 14.13 -22.45 14.08
CA LEU A 30 13.15 -21.38 14.25
C LEU A 30 13.82 -20.07 14.65
N GLY A 31 14.73 -20.08 15.64
CA GLY A 31 15.46 -18.89 16.07
C GLY A 31 16.25 -18.25 14.92
N ARG A 32 16.98 -19.05 14.14
CA ARG A 32 17.70 -18.56 12.95
C ARG A 32 16.76 -17.99 11.89
N GLN A 33 15.61 -18.63 11.68
CA GLN A 33 14.60 -18.14 10.73
C GLN A 33 13.99 -16.81 11.20
N VAL A 34 13.69 -16.67 12.48
CA VAL A 34 13.18 -15.41 13.06
C VAL A 34 14.20 -14.28 12.88
N VAL A 35 15.48 -14.53 13.20
CA VAL A 35 16.54 -13.53 12.98
C VAL A 35 16.65 -13.16 11.50
N HIS A 36 16.62 -14.14 10.60
CA HIS A 36 16.64 -13.88 9.17
C HIS A 36 15.44 -13.02 8.71
N ALA A 37 14.23 -13.34 9.18
CA ALA A 37 13.02 -12.59 8.88
C ALA A 37 13.06 -11.16 9.45
N LEU A 38 13.55 -10.97 10.68
CA LEU A 38 13.74 -9.65 11.30
C LEU A 38 14.72 -8.79 10.50
N VAL A 39 15.86 -9.35 10.08
CA VAL A 39 16.83 -8.65 9.22
C VAL A 39 16.21 -8.29 7.87
N SER A 40 15.38 -9.17 7.30
CA SER A 40 14.67 -8.90 6.05
C SER A 40 13.69 -7.73 6.20
N TYR A 41 12.93 -7.70 7.30
CA TYR A 41 12.00 -6.60 7.61
C TYR A 41 12.71 -5.29 7.89
N ALA A 42 13.81 -5.30 8.65
CA ALA A 42 14.63 -4.12 8.91
C ALA A 42 15.24 -3.52 7.63
N ARG A 43 15.44 -4.34 6.59
CA ARG A 43 15.90 -3.88 5.27
C ARG A 43 14.77 -3.47 4.33
N SER A 44 13.52 -3.73 4.72
CA SER A 44 12.33 -3.33 3.97
C SER A 44 11.80 -2.00 4.49
N VAL A 45 12.24 -0.91 3.85
CA VAL A 45 11.80 0.46 4.19
C VAL A 45 10.27 0.57 4.20
N LEU A 46 9.59 -0.08 3.25
CA LEU A 46 8.13 -0.14 3.19
C LEU A 46 7.53 -0.73 4.47
N THR A 47 8.07 -1.87 4.93
CA THR A 47 7.61 -2.53 6.16
C THR A 47 7.83 -1.64 7.38
N LEU A 48 8.98 -0.96 7.48
CA LEU A 48 9.26 -0.06 8.60
C LEU A 48 8.33 1.17 8.59
N ILE A 49 8.12 1.78 7.43
CA ILE A 49 7.22 2.93 7.29
C ILE A 49 5.79 2.57 7.72
N PHE A 50 5.28 1.41 7.31
CA PHE A 50 3.93 1.02 7.72
C PHE A 50 3.85 0.58 9.18
N SER A 51 4.85 -0.14 9.66
CA SER A 51 4.85 -0.66 11.02
C SER A 51 4.99 0.45 12.04
N PHE A 52 5.86 1.44 11.79
CA PHE A 52 6.19 2.52 12.74
C PHE A 52 5.64 3.88 12.31
N GLY A 53 5.68 4.19 11.02
CA GLY A 53 5.26 5.50 10.50
C GLY A 53 3.76 5.73 10.66
N MET A 54 2.90 4.81 10.21
CA MET A 54 1.44 4.97 10.31
C MET A 54 0.94 5.29 11.73
N PRO A 55 1.26 4.51 12.78
CA PRO A 55 0.76 4.81 14.13
C PRO A 55 1.30 6.13 14.67
N LEU A 56 2.56 6.48 14.35
CA LEU A 56 3.15 7.75 14.78
C LEU A 56 2.57 8.95 14.02
N VAL A 57 2.33 8.82 12.71
CA VAL A 57 1.66 9.84 11.90
C VAL A 57 0.25 10.07 12.40
N TRP A 58 -0.46 9.02 12.82
CA TRP A 58 -1.78 9.14 13.43
C TRP A 58 -1.75 9.91 14.75
N LEU A 59 -0.86 9.55 15.69
CA LEU A 59 -0.69 10.30 16.95
C LEU A 59 -0.37 11.76 16.68
N TRP A 60 0.60 12.00 15.78
CA TRP A 60 1.02 13.33 15.40
C TRP A 60 -0.14 14.13 14.82
N LEU A 61 -0.90 13.53 13.91
CA LEU A 61 -2.03 14.17 13.26
C LEU A 61 -3.17 14.49 14.24
N ILE A 62 -3.58 13.54 15.07
CA ILE A 62 -4.63 13.79 16.06
C ILE A 62 -4.18 14.82 17.08
N GLY A 63 -2.91 14.78 17.51
CA GLY A 63 -2.35 15.81 18.38
C GLY A 63 -2.33 17.21 17.75
N LEU A 64 -2.18 17.31 16.43
CA LEU A 64 -2.27 18.58 15.70
C LEU A 64 -3.70 19.07 15.50
N VAL A 65 -4.63 18.16 15.18
CA VAL A 65 -6.02 18.49 14.82
C VAL A 65 -6.87 18.70 16.08
N ALA A 66 -6.84 17.74 17.01
CA ALA A 66 -7.64 17.76 18.22
C ALA A 66 -6.94 18.50 19.37
N GLY A 67 -5.64 18.79 19.23
CA GLY A 67 -4.81 19.28 20.31
C GLY A 67 -4.50 18.21 21.37
N ASN A 68 -3.88 18.63 22.46
CA ASN A 68 -3.67 17.79 23.64
C ASN A 68 -4.24 18.45 24.91
N ALA A 69 -5.44 19.00 24.77
CA ALA A 69 -6.13 19.70 25.84
C ALA A 69 -6.43 18.77 27.01
N VAL A 70 -6.46 19.35 28.21
CA VAL A 70 -6.90 18.65 29.42
C VAL A 70 -8.42 18.54 29.36
N ILE A 71 -8.94 17.31 29.31
CA ILE A 71 -10.37 16.99 29.34
C ILE A 71 -10.89 17.04 30.77
N ASP A 72 -10.09 16.59 31.75
CA ASP A 72 -10.44 16.63 33.17
C ASP A 72 -9.34 17.32 33.97
N GLU A 73 -9.66 18.49 34.50
CA GLU A 73 -8.76 19.33 35.29
C GLU A 73 -8.38 18.71 36.64
N GLN A 74 -9.22 17.82 37.21
CA GLN A 74 -8.97 17.19 38.51
C GLN A 74 -7.93 16.07 38.40
N THR A 75 -7.96 15.31 37.31
CA THR A 75 -7.04 14.18 37.06
C THR A 75 -5.88 14.54 36.12
N GLY A 76 -5.98 15.66 35.40
CA GLY A 76 -5.02 16.09 34.39
C GLY A 76 -5.06 15.23 33.12
N LEU A 77 -6.20 14.62 32.80
CA LEU A 77 -6.37 13.71 31.67
C LEU A 77 -6.50 14.46 30.35
N ARG A 78 -5.85 13.95 29.30
CA ARG A 78 -5.76 14.64 28.01
C ARG A 78 -6.45 13.90 26.87
N VAL A 79 -6.83 14.63 25.82
CA VAL A 79 -7.48 14.07 24.60
C VAL A 79 -6.72 12.89 24.01
N MET A 80 -5.40 12.97 24.00
CA MET A 80 -4.55 11.94 23.41
C MET A 80 -4.59 10.59 24.14
N GLN A 81 -5.14 10.55 25.37
CA GLN A 81 -5.41 9.31 26.09
C GLN A 81 -6.31 8.36 25.29
N PHE A 82 -7.28 8.90 24.54
CA PHE A 82 -8.24 8.12 23.75
C PHE A 82 -7.77 7.89 22.30
N ALA A 83 -6.78 8.64 21.83
CA ALA A 83 -6.22 8.49 20.49
C ALA A 83 -5.07 7.47 20.41
N ALA A 84 -4.29 7.32 21.49
CA ALA A 84 -3.16 6.41 21.54
C ALA A 84 -3.51 4.92 21.35
N PRO A 85 -4.60 4.38 21.93
CA PRO A 85 -5.01 2.99 21.71
C PRO A 85 -5.25 2.69 20.23
N THR A 86 -5.87 3.62 19.52
CA THR A 86 -6.13 3.54 18.07
C THR A 86 -4.82 3.52 17.28
N ALA A 87 -3.84 4.35 17.67
CA ALA A 87 -2.51 4.33 17.07
C ALA A 87 -1.84 2.96 17.26
N ILE A 88 -1.86 2.42 18.49
CA ILE A 88 -1.27 1.11 18.82
C ILE A 88 -1.94 0.01 18.00
N ALA A 89 -3.26 0.03 17.90
CA ALA A 89 -4.00 -0.95 17.12
C ALA A 89 -3.61 -0.92 15.63
N MET A 90 -3.44 0.28 15.09
CA MET A 90 -2.98 0.47 13.72
C MET A 90 -1.55 -0.04 13.52
N GLY A 91 -0.65 0.23 14.47
CA GLY A 91 0.71 -0.32 14.47
C GLY A 91 0.72 -1.84 14.39
N CYS A 92 -0.07 -2.51 15.24
CA CYS A 92 -0.21 -3.96 15.24
C CYS A 92 -0.75 -4.51 13.91
N LEU A 93 -1.82 -3.91 13.38
CA LEU A 93 -2.43 -4.35 12.13
C LEU A 93 -1.44 -4.27 10.96
N PHE A 94 -0.82 -3.10 10.76
CA PHE A 94 0.05 -2.86 9.60
C PHE A 94 1.41 -3.54 9.72
N SER A 95 1.91 -3.81 10.94
CA SER A 95 3.16 -4.55 11.14
C SER A 95 3.02 -6.06 10.95
N ALA A 96 1.86 -6.62 11.30
CA ALA A 96 1.65 -8.06 11.30
C ALA A 96 0.97 -8.56 10.02
N TYR A 97 -0.08 -7.89 9.55
CA TYR A 97 -0.93 -8.43 8.48
C TYR A 97 -0.33 -8.24 7.08
N PRO A 98 -0.17 -7.01 6.53
CA PRO A 98 0.39 -6.82 5.19
C PRO A 98 1.86 -7.28 5.05
N ALA A 99 2.66 -7.13 6.10
CA ALA A 99 4.07 -7.52 6.10
C ALA A 99 4.25 -9.03 5.93
N VAL A 100 3.44 -9.85 6.62
CA VAL A 100 3.47 -11.31 6.48
C VAL A 100 2.89 -11.73 5.13
N ALA A 101 1.76 -11.14 4.71
CA ALA A 101 1.15 -11.45 3.42
C ALA A 101 2.13 -11.25 2.25
N THR A 102 2.82 -10.12 2.24
CA THR A 102 3.77 -9.77 1.19
C THR A 102 5.00 -10.68 1.23
N SER A 103 5.62 -10.87 2.40
CA SER A 103 6.83 -11.70 2.53
C SER A 103 6.61 -13.17 2.17
N VAL A 104 5.51 -13.78 2.64
CA VAL A 104 5.15 -15.16 2.30
C VAL A 104 4.74 -15.28 0.84
N GLY A 105 4.02 -14.28 0.31
CA GLY A 105 3.66 -14.19 -1.11
C GLY A 105 4.89 -14.15 -2.03
N GLU A 106 5.90 -13.34 -1.68
CA GLU A 106 7.18 -13.28 -2.41
C GLU A 106 7.92 -14.62 -2.36
N ALA A 107 7.94 -15.28 -1.20
CA ALA A 107 8.59 -16.58 -1.03
C ALA A 107 7.91 -17.67 -1.87
N LYS A 108 6.57 -17.64 -1.95
CA LYS A 108 5.77 -18.53 -2.81
C LYS A 108 6.09 -18.28 -4.29
N GLU A 109 6.04 -17.03 -4.73
CA GLU A 109 6.26 -16.63 -6.13
C GLU A 109 7.68 -16.97 -6.62
N ARG A 110 8.69 -16.75 -5.77
CA ARG A 110 10.10 -17.05 -6.09
C ARG A 110 10.45 -18.53 -5.90
N LEU A 111 9.48 -19.39 -5.65
CA LEU A 111 9.65 -20.82 -5.38
C LEU A 111 10.62 -21.12 -4.23
N VAL A 112 10.79 -20.19 -3.28
CA VAL A 112 11.58 -20.40 -2.06
C VAL A 112 11.00 -21.59 -1.30
N LEU A 113 9.68 -21.63 -1.14
CA LEU A 113 8.98 -22.72 -0.45
C LEU A 113 9.20 -24.09 -1.13
N LYS A 114 9.38 -24.13 -2.46
CA LYS A 114 9.70 -25.36 -3.19
C LYS A 114 11.15 -25.78 -2.96
N ARG A 115 12.10 -24.83 -2.95
CA ARG A 115 13.51 -25.11 -2.64
C ARG A 115 13.71 -25.56 -1.21
N LEU A 116 12.97 -24.99 -0.25
CA LEU A 116 13.03 -25.37 1.16
C LEU A 116 12.70 -26.84 1.40
N ARG A 117 11.84 -27.47 0.57
CA ARG A 117 11.55 -28.92 0.66
C ARG A 117 12.77 -29.81 0.39
N GLY A 118 13.81 -29.29 -0.28
CA GLY A 118 15.09 -29.97 -0.46
C GLY A 118 16.13 -29.65 0.62
N THR A 119 15.74 -28.90 1.66
CA THR A 119 16.61 -28.49 2.76
C THR A 119 16.09 -29.08 4.09
N PRO A 120 16.91 -29.13 5.15
CA PRO A 120 16.44 -29.58 6.46
C PRO A 120 15.44 -28.62 7.14
N LEU A 121 15.10 -27.48 6.54
CA LEU A 121 14.18 -26.50 7.12
C LEU A 121 12.71 -26.86 6.80
N PRO A 122 11.88 -27.22 7.80
CA PRO A 122 10.47 -27.51 7.55
C PRO A 122 9.70 -26.25 7.12
N THR A 123 8.74 -26.40 6.20
CA THR A 123 7.89 -25.29 5.74
C THR A 123 7.15 -24.62 6.90
N LEU A 124 6.73 -25.40 7.92
CA LEU A 124 6.08 -24.86 9.12
C LEU A 124 7.00 -23.94 9.91
N VAL A 125 8.29 -24.28 10.04
CA VAL A 125 9.30 -23.44 10.72
C VAL A 125 9.51 -22.13 9.96
N TYR A 126 9.48 -22.17 8.62
CA TYR A 126 9.54 -20.95 7.81
C TYR A 126 8.35 -20.01 8.11
N VAL A 127 7.12 -20.53 8.06
CA VAL A 127 5.91 -19.75 8.28
C VAL A 127 5.83 -19.24 9.73
N LEU A 128 6.08 -20.11 10.72
CA LEU A 128 6.12 -19.71 12.13
C LEU A 128 7.21 -18.66 12.39
N GLY A 129 8.38 -18.80 11.78
CA GLY A 129 9.44 -17.81 11.91
C GLY A 129 9.06 -16.45 11.31
N GLN A 130 8.29 -16.44 10.22
CA GLN A 130 7.75 -15.21 9.64
C GLN A 130 6.71 -14.55 10.56
N THR A 131 5.78 -15.34 11.12
CA THR A 131 4.76 -14.90 12.07
C THR A 131 5.41 -14.32 13.34
N VAL A 132 6.36 -15.04 13.95
CA VAL A 132 7.04 -14.60 15.17
C VAL A 132 7.85 -13.32 14.91
N ALA A 133 8.58 -13.24 13.79
CA ALA A 133 9.32 -12.03 13.44
C ALA A 133 8.39 -10.82 13.24
N ALA A 134 7.22 -11.00 12.60
CA ALA A 134 6.25 -9.94 12.42
C ALA A 134 5.62 -9.50 13.75
N SER A 135 5.30 -10.44 14.65
CA SER A 135 4.85 -10.14 16.00
C SER A 135 5.91 -9.38 16.81
N VAL A 136 7.19 -9.72 16.67
CA VAL A 136 8.28 -8.97 17.31
C VAL A 136 8.35 -7.55 16.77
N VAL A 137 8.29 -7.35 15.45
CA VAL A 137 8.26 -6.00 14.85
C VAL A 137 7.05 -5.21 15.35
N GLY A 138 5.88 -5.84 15.43
CA GLY A 138 4.67 -5.22 15.96
C GLY A 138 4.78 -4.86 17.43
N ALA A 139 5.33 -5.73 18.27
CA ALA A 139 5.58 -5.44 19.67
C ALA A 139 6.55 -4.25 19.83
N VAL A 140 7.60 -4.16 19.00
CA VAL A 140 8.49 -2.99 18.99
C VAL A 140 7.75 -1.74 18.54
N SER A 141 6.87 -1.81 17.53
CA SER A 141 6.03 -0.68 17.11
C SER A 141 5.10 -0.20 18.23
N VAL A 142 4.45 -1.12 18.94
CA VAL A 142 3.63 -0.84 20.13
C VAL A 142 4.43 -0.09 21.17
N LEU A 143 5.62 -0.59 21.52
CA LEU A 143 6.49 0.03 22.52
C LEU A 143 6.93 1.44 22.12
N VAL A 144 7.32 1.62 20.85
CA VAL A 144 7.66 2.94 20.30
C VAL A 144 6.45 3.88 20.36
N THR A 145 5.27 3.40 19.97
CA THR A 145 4.03 4.19 19.97
C THR A 145 3.62 4.60 21.37
N ILE A 146 3.66 3.69 22.35
CA ILE A 146 3.40 3.99 23.77
C ILE A 146 4.45 4.98 24.30
N GLY A 147 5.72 4.79 23.93
CA GLY A 147 6.80 5.71 24.31
C GLY A 147 6.56 7.14 23.83
N VAL A 148 6.19 7.30 22.55
CA VAL A 148 5.84 8.62 21.99
C VAL A 148 4.58 9.19 22.65
N ALA A 149 3.54 8.38 22.83
CA ALA A 149 2.31 8.79 23.51
C ALA A 149 2.58 9.30 24.93
N ARG A 150 3.45 8.63 25.69
CA ARG A 150 3.80 9.03 27.05
C ARG A 150 4.68 10.29 27.09
N VAL A 151 5.72 10.35 26.24
CA VAL A 151 6.73 11.43 26.29
C VAL A 151 6.22 12.74 25.70
N PHE A 152 5.48 12.69 24.60
CA PHE A 152 5.02 13.89 23.89
C PHE A 152 3.58 14.29 24.22
N TYR A 153 2.77 13.34 24.70
CA TYR A 153 1.34 13.56 24.91
C TYR A 153 0.85 13.28 26.34
N ASP A 154 1.74 12.98 27.29
CA ASP A 154 1.41 12.66 28.69
C ASP A 154 0.39 11.53 28.87
N VAL A 155 0.30 10.59 27.92
CA VAL A 155 -0.63 9.45 28.00
C VAL A 155 -0.24 8.53 29.15
N ARG A 156 -1.21 8.20 30.00
CA ARG A 156 -1.04 7.33 31.15
C ARG A 156 -1.45 5.90 30.79
N VAL A 157 -0.68 4.91 31.24
CA VAL A 157 -1.04 3.50 31.11
C VAL A 157 -1.43 3.00 32.49
N PRO A 158 -2.70 2.65 32.73
CA PRO A 158 -3.14 2.10 34.01
C PRO A 158 -2.39 0.80 34.33
N PRO A 159 -1.65 0.70 35.46
CA PRO A 159 -0.86 -0.48 35.80
C PRO A 159 -1.68 -1.78 35.85
N GLU A 160 -2.91 -1.70 36.34
CA GLU A 160 -3.88 -2.80 36.44
C GLU A 160 -4.24 -3.40 35.07
N SER A 161 -4.30 -2.57 34.03
CA SER A 161 -4.64 -2.98 32.66
C SER A 161 -3.45 -3.52 31.87
N VAL A 162 -2.21 -3.45 32.39
CA VAL A 162 -1.01 -3.84 31.65
C VAL A 162 -1.00 -5.33 31.29
N GLY A 163 -1.38 -6.20 32.23
CA GLY A 163 -1.47 -7.65 31.98
C GLY A 163 -2.47 -8.00 30.87
N PRO A 164 -3.76 -7.60 31.01
CA PRO A 164 -4.76 -7.77 29.96
C PRO A 164 -4.32 -7.17 28.62
N MET A 165 -3.74 -5.97 28.62
CA MET A 165 -3.27 -5.28 27.42
C MET A 165 -2.20 -6.08 26.68
N VAL A 166 -1.21 -6.62 27.39
CA VAL A 166 -0.16 -7.45 26.77
C VAL A 166 -0.76 -8.69 26.11
N VAL A 167 -1.71 -9.35 26.76
CA VAL A 167 -2.38 -10.54 26.21
C VAL A 167 -3.20 -10.18 24.96
N THR A 168 -4.00 -9.12 25.02
CA THR A 168 -4.79 -8.61 23.89
C THR A 168 -3.90 -8.29 22.68
N ILE A 169 -2.77 -7.60 22.91
CA ILE A 169 -1.83 -7.21 21.84
C ILE A 169 -1.14 -8.44 21.24
N LEU A 170 -0.66 -9.38 22.06
CA LEU A 170 0.01 -10.58 21.56
C LEU A 170 -0.94 -11.47 20.75
N LEU A 171 -2.19 -11.60 21.21
CA LEU A 171 -3.23 -12.34 20.48
C LEU A 171 -3.54 -11.66 19.14
N ALA A 172 -3.73 -10.34 19.14
CA ALA A 172 -3.99 -9.58 17.92
C ALA A 172 -2.84 -9.69 16.91
N LEU A 173 -1.58 -9.55 17.35
CA LEU A 173 -0.40 -9.71 16.49
C LEU A 173 -0.31 -11.11 15.88
N ALA A 174 -0.62 -12.16 16.67
CA ALA A 174 -0.67 -13.53 16.17
C ALA A 174 -1.79 -13.70 15.13
N THR A 175 -3.01 -13.23 15.42
CA THR A 175 -4.17 -13.29 14.52
C THR A 175 -3.95 -12.53 13.22
N PHE A 176 -3.44 -11.30 13.28
CA PHE A 176 -3.15 -10.50 12.09
C PHE A 176 -2.03 -11.12 11.24
N SER A 177 -1.01 -11.69 11.88
CA SER A 177 0.04 -12.40 11.17
C SER A 177 -0.49 -13.66 10.47
N THR A 178 -1.36 -14.45 11.11
CA THR A 178 -1.95 -15.65 10.49
C THR A 178 -2.92 -15.30 9.37
N LEU A 179 -3.69 -14.21 9.49
CA LEU A 179 -4.45 -13.64 8.39
C LEU A 179 -3.56 -13.31 7.19
N GLY A 180 -2.36 -12.77 7.44
CA GLY A 180 -1.39 -12.46 6.40
C GLY A 180 -0.93 -13.73 5.67
N VAL A 181 -0.63 -14.79 6.42
CA VAL A 181 -0.31 -16.11 5.86
C VAL A 181 -1.47 -16.66 5.01
N ALA A 182 -2.71 -16.56 5.50
CA ALA A 182 -3.90 -17.03 4.78
C ALA A 182 -4.06 -16.31 3.43
N VAL A 183 -3.93 -14.98 3.42
CA VAL A 183 -3.97 -14.19 2.19
C VAL A 183 -2.85 -14.58 1.24
N ALA A 184 -1.61 -14.74 1.72
CA ALA A 184 -0.49 -15.18 0.88
C ALA A 184 -0.70 -16.57 0.28
N ALA A 185 -1.33 -17.48 1.03
CA ALA A 185 -1.64 -18.82 0.58
C ALA A 185 -2.65 -18.81 -0.58
N LEU A 186 -3.69 -17.99 -0.48
CA LEU A 186 -4.75 -17.84 -1.49
C LEU A 186 -4.33 -16.99 -2.69
N ALA A 187 -3.49 -15.98 -2.49
CA ALA A 187 -3.14 -15.02 -3.53
C ALA A 187 -2.33 -15.66 -4.67
N PRO A 188 -2.64 -15.34 -5.94
CA PRO A 188 -1.94 -15.91 -7.10
C PRO A 188 -0.52 -15.36 -7.32
N SER A 189 -0.18 -14.22 -6.71
CA SER A 189 1.15 -13.59 -6.79
C SER A 189 1.45 -12.79 -5.53
N ALA A 190 2.72 -12.45 -5.29
CA ALA A 190 3.14 -11.59 -4.18
C ALA A 190 2.48 -10.23 -4.24
N ARG A 191 2.38 -9.64 -5.45
CA ARG A 191 1.67 -8.37 -5.65
C ARG A 191 0.19 -8.46 -5.31
N ALA A 192 -0.47 -9.58 -5.64
CA ALA A 192 -1.86 -9.78 -5.27
C ALA A 192 -2.00 -9.92 -3.74
N ALA A 193 -1.08 -10.62 -3.09
CA ALA A 193 -1.07 -10.75 -1.62
C ALA A 193 -0.90 -9.38 -0.93
N GLU A 194 0.06 -8.57 -1.41
CA GLU A 194 0.30 -7.20 -0.95
C GLU A 194 -0.96 -6.33 -1.12
N ALA A 195 -1.50 -6.29 -2.34
CA ALA A 195 -2.69 -5.52 -2.66
C ALA A 195 -3.92 -5.91 -1.83
N ILE A 196 -4.21 -7.21 -1.73
CA ILE A 196 -5.36 -7.73 -0.99
C ILE A 196 -5.20 -7.42 0.51
N SER A 197 -4.02 -7.66 1.06
CA SER A 197 -3.77 -7.42 2.50
C SER A 197 -3.84 -5.94 2.87
N ILE A 198 -3.16 -5.04 2.14
CA ILE A 198 -3.26 -3.60 2.42
C ILE A 198 -4.69 -3.12 2.18
N GLY A 199 -5.33 -3.56 1.09
CA GLY A 199 -6.67 -3.09 0.74
C GLY A 199 -7.71 -3.47 1.78
N THR A 200 -7.69 -4.75 2.20
CA THR A 200 -8.58 -5.23 3.28
C THR A 200 -8.22 -4.64 4.64
N ALA A 201 -6.93 -4.40 4.95
CA ALA A 201 -6.52 -3.73 6.19
C ALA A 201 -7.09 -2.30 6.27
N VAL A 202 -6.98 -1.53 5.18
CA VAL A 202 -7.53 -0.18 5.09
C VAL A 202 -9.06 -0.21 5.19
N SER A 203 -9.75 -1.07 4.44
CA SER A 203 -11.20 -1.21 4.56
C SER A 203 -11.64 -1.57 5.97
N LEU A 204 -10.92 -2.50 6.59
CA LEU A 204 -11.24 -2.93 7.95
C LEU A 204 -11.01 -1.79 8.94
N ALA A 205 -9.96 -0.99 8.80
CA ALA A 205 -9.72 0.18 9.64
C ALA A 205 -10.87 1.21 9.57
N PHE A 206 -11.44 1.44 8.38
CA PHE A 206 -12.60 2.33 8.24
C PHE A 206 -13.88 1.71 8.82
N ILE A 207 -14.18 0.44 8.52
CA ILE A 207 -15.35 -0.26 9.05
C ILE A 207 -15.28 -0.33 10.59
N SER A 208 -14.08 -0.55 11.16
CA SER A 208 -13.85 -0.59 12.60
C SER A 208 -13.77 0.79 13.27
N GLY A 209 -13.94 1.87 12.51
CA GLY A 209 -13.99 3.23 13.04
C GLY A 209 -12.67 3.80 13.56
N ILE A 210 -11.53 3.25 13.11
CA ILE A 210 -10.19 3.72 13.52
C ILE A 210 -9.96 5.18 13.13
N PHE A 211 -10.45 5.59 11.96
CA PHE A 211 -10.22 6.94 11.42
C PHE A 211 -11.29 7.97 11.82
N ILE A 212 -12.27 7.57 12.64
CA ILE A 212 -13.41 8.40 12.99
C ILE A 212 -13.24 8.88 14.44
N VAL A 213 -13.30 10.19 14.64
CA VAL A 213 -13.15 10.83 15.95
C VAL A 213 -14.38 11.69 16.20
N GLY A 214 -15.06 11.48 17.33
CA GLY A 214 -16.17 12.32 17.77
C GLY A 214 -17.53 12.08 17.10
N ALA A 215 -17.62 11.19 16.11
CA ALA A 215 -18.89 10.78 15.48
C ALA A 215 -19.09 9.25 15.61
N GLY A 216 -20.31 8.83 15.92
CA GLY A 216 -20.67 7.42 15.97
C GLY A 216 -20.78 6.81 14.57
N LEU A 217 -20.42 5.54 14.42
CA LEU A 217 -20.70 4.80 13.19
C LEU A 217 -22.20 4.52 13.09
N PRO A 218 -22.79 4.48 11.88
CA PRO A 218 -24.16 3.99 11.71
C PRO A 218 -24.30 2.58 12.28
N GLU A 219 -25.41 2.29 12.96
CA GLU A 219 -25.62 1.02 13.70
C GLU A 219 -25.38 -0.23 12.85
N TRP A 220 -25.77 -0.21 11.57
CA TRP A 220 -25.53 -1.34 10.66
C TRP A 220 -24.05 -1.55 10.34
N ILE A 221 -23.23 -0.48 10.33
CA ILE A 221 -21.77 -0.58 10.17
C ILE A 221 -21.15 -1.11 11.46
N GLU A 222 -21.61 -0.65 12.61
CA GLU A 222 -21.14 -1.15 13.91
C GLU A 222 -21.35 -2.66 14.04
N ARG A 223 -22.56 -3.15 13.75
CA ARG A 223 -22.88 -4.58 13.77
C ARG A 223 -21.99 -5.41 12.82
N ILE A 224 -21.65 -4.85 11.66
CA ILE A 224 -20.72 -5.51 10.73
C ILE A 224 -19.28 -5.48 11.28
N ALA A 225 -18.89 -4.36 11.88
CA ALA A 225 -17.56 -4.16 12.44
C ALA A 225 -17.28 -5.13 13.60
N ASP A 226 -18.26 -5.40 14.44
CA ASP A 226 -18.17 -6.31 15.61
C ASP A 226 -17.80 -7.74 15.23
N VAL A 227 -18.12 -8.16 14.01
CA VAL A 227 -17.78 -9.50 13.49
C VAL A 227 -16.28 -9.61 13.19
N PHE A 228 -15.61 -8.52 12.85
CA PHE A 228 -14.21 -8.53 12.42
C PHE A 228 -13.26 -8.33 13.60
N PRO A 229 -12.02 -8.87 13.55
CA PRO A 229 -11.14 -8.89 14.73
C PRO A 229 -10.58 -7.51 15.10
N LEU A 230 -10.67 -6.52 14.21
CA LEU A 230 -10.06 -5.21 14.45
C LEU A 230 -10.90 -4.30 15.36
N LYS A 231 -12.24 -4.31 15.24
CA LYS A 231 -13.12 -3.49 16.10
C LYS A 231 -13.04 -3.92 17.56
N PRO A 232 -13.25 -5.20 17.93
CA PRO A 232 -13.12 -5.66 19.31
C PRO A 232 -11.72 -5.42 19.87
N PHE A 233 -10.67 -5.55 19.04
CA PHE A 233 -9.30 -5.23 19.45
C PHE A 233 -9.12 -3.76 19.80
N VAL A 234 -9.62 -2.84 18.96
CA VAL A 234 -9.52 -1.39 19.20
C VAL A 234 -10.34 -0.97 20.42
N THR A 235 -11.57 -1.45 20.57
CA THR A 235 -12.43 -1.10 21.72
C THR A 235 -11.86 -1.61 23.03
N THR A 236 -11.39 -2.86 23.06
CA THR A 236 -10.71 -3.42 24.25
C THR A 236 -9.47 -2.60 24.62
N LEU A 237 -8.66 -2.21 23.63
CA LEU A 237 -7.51 -1.34 23.89
C LEU A 237 -7.92 0.04 24.42
N GLN A 238 -8.99 0.63 23.88
CA GLN A 238 -9.51 1.92 24.36
C GLN A 238 -9.97 1.83 25.81
N GLU A 239 -10.64 0.75 26.21
CA GLU A 239 -11.05 0.48 27.59
C GLU A 239 -9.85 0.24 28.51
N GLN A 240 -8.84 -0.52 28.06
CA GLN A 240 -7.63 -0.80 28.83
C GLN A 240 -6.78 0.45 29.08
N PHE A 241 -6.83 1.44 28.17
CA PHE A 241 -6.22 2.74 28.37
C PHE A 241 -7.14 3.74 29.07
N ASN A 242 -8.40 3.41 29.34
CA ASN A 242 -9.31 4.31 30.03
C ASN A 242 -9.04 4.28 31.55
N PRO A 243 -8.51 5.37 32.15
CA PRO A 243 -8.20 5.42 33.57
C PRO A 243 -9.45 5.51 34.46
N TYR A 244 -10.62 5.78 33.89
CA TYR A 244 -11.89 5.76 34.61
C TYR A 244 -12.53 4.37 34.60
N SER A 245 -11.99 3.42 33.84
CA SER A 245 -12.53 2.07 33.80
C SER A 245 -12.32 1.39 35.15
N THR A 246 -13.41 0.96 35.77
CA THR A 246 -13.39 0.13 36.99
C THR A 246 -13.27 -1.36 36.68
N GLU A 247 -13.24 -1.72 35.39
CA GLU A 247 -13.19 -3.11 34.96
C GLU A 247 -11.76 -3.65 34.93
N SER A 248 -11.63 -4.97 35.04
CA SER A 248 -10.34 -5.67 35.09
C SER A 248 -9.47 -5.55 33.81
N GLY A 249 -9.96 -4.86 32.78
CA GLY A 249 -9.33 -4.74 31.46
C GLY A 249 -9.46 -5.99 30.58
N TRP A 250 -10.17 -7.02 31.04
CA TRP A 250 -10.42 -8.26 30.29
C TRP A 250 -11.77 -8.22 29.59
N ASP A 251 -11.75 -8.30 28.26
CA ASP A 251 -12.94 -8.56 27.44
C ASP A 251 -12.83 -9.96 26.82
N ALA A 252 -13.48 -10.95 27.46
CA ALA A 252 -13.47 -12.33 26.99
C ALA A 252 -14.17 -12.50 25.63
N ALA A 253 -15.19 -11.68 25.34
CA ALA A 253 -15.92 -11.76 24.08
C ALA A 253 -15.06 -11.23 22.93
N ALA A 254 -14.41 -10.07 23.10
CA ALA A 254 -13.47 -9.55 22.12
C ALA A 254 -12.30 -10.50 21.88
N LEU A 255 -11.69 -11.03 22.95
CA LEU A 255 -10.61 -12.01 22.83
C LEU A 255 -11.05 -13.27 22.09
N ALA A 256 -12.27 -13.76 22.33
CA ALA A 256 -12.82 -14.91 21.61
C ALA A 256 -12.99 -14.63 20.12
N VAL A 257 -13.49 -13.44 19.73
CA VAL A 257 -13.62 -13.04 18.32
C VAL A 257 -12.25 -12.96 17.64
N ILE A 258 -11.26 -12.32 18.28
CA ILE A 258 -9.90 -12.21 17.74
C ILE A 258 -9.26 -13.61 17.59
N ALA A 259 -9.43 -14.49 18.59
CA ALA A 259 -8.92 -15.85 18.55
C ALA A 259 -9.61 -16.68 17.46
N ALA A 260 -10.94 -16.57 17.30
CA ALA A 260 -11.70 -17.28 16.28
C ALA A 260 -11.21 -16.93 14.86
N TRP A 261 -10.93 -15.66 14.58
CA TRP A 261 -10.32 -15.24 13.33
C TRP A 261 -8.91 -15.77 13.14
N GLY A 262 -8.10 -15.81 14.21
CA GLY A 262 -6.76 -16.39 14.18
C GLY A 262 -6.78 -17.87 13.82
N VAL A 263 -7.69 -18.64 14.42
CA VAL A 263 -7.91 -20.07 14.14
C VAL A 263 -8.45 -20.28 12.73
N GLY A 264 -9.44 -19.50 12.31
CA GLY A 264 -10.00 -19.56 10.96
C GLY A 264 -8.94 -19.27 9.88
N ALA A 265 -8.12 -18.24 10.07
CA ALA A 265 -7.02 -17.91 9.18
C ALA A 265 -5.96 -19.03 9.13
N ALA A 266 -5.61 -19.62 10.28
CA ALA A 266 -4.70 -20.75 10.34
C ALA A 266 -5.27 -21.97 9.58
N ALA A 267 -6.56 -22.27 9.74
CA ALA A 267 -7.23 -23.34 9.01
C ALA A 267 -7.19 -23.10 7.49
N VAL A 268 -7.53 -21.89 7.03
CA VAL A 268 -7.44 -21.50 5.62
C VAL A 268 -6.03 -21.64 5.08
N ALA A 269 -5.01 -21.16 5.83
CA ALA A 269 -3.62 -21.29 5.43
C ALA A 269 -3.20 -22.76 5.27
N VAL A 270 -3.53 -23.61 6.25
CA VAL A 270 -3.21 -25.04 6.21
C VAL A 270 -3.90 -25.72 5.02
N LEU A 271 -5.18 -25.44 4.78
CA LEU A 271 -5.94 -26.01 3.66
C LEU A 271 -5.39 -25.56 2.30
N ALA A 272 -5.05 -24.28 2.15
CA ALA A 272 -4.53 -23.72 0.90
C ALA A 272 -3.10 -24.21 0.57
N PHE A 273 -2.28 -24.56 1.57
CA PHE A 273 -0.94 -25.12 1.36
C PHE A 273 -0.91 -26.63 1.09
N ARG A 274 -2.05 -27.34 1.17
CA ARG A 274 -2.11 -28.77 0.83
C ARG A 274 -1.76 -28.95 -0.66
N PRO A 275 -0.85 -29.86 -1.02
CA PRO A 275 -0.52 -30.10 -2.41
C PRO A 275 -1.76 -30.57 -3.17
N VAL A 276 -2.19 -29.82 -4.18
CA VAL A 276 -3.07 -30.37 -5.22
C VAL A 276 -2.29 -31.53 -5.85
N PRO A 277 -2.82 -32.77 -5.85
CA PRO A 277 -2.18 -33.88 -6.53
C PRO A 277 -1.91 -33.47 -7.98
N GLY A 278 -0.65 -33.31 -8.33
CA GLY A 278 -0.27 -32.96 -9.69
C GLY A 278 -0.78 -34.08 -10.58
N ARG A 279 -1.80 -33.82 -11.40
CA ARG A 279 -2.11 -34.72 -12.52
C ARG A 279 -0.79 -34.88 -13.28
N PRO A 280 -0.28 -36.11 -13.46
CA PRO A 280 0.92 -36.31 -14.25
C PRO A 280 0.62 -35.70 -15.61
N ARG A 281 1.31 -34.61 -15.93
CA ARG A 281 1.36 -34.11 -17.30
C ARG A 281 2.02 -35.24 -18.06
N ARG A 282 1.21 -36.11 -18.68
CA ARG A 282 1.69 -37.06 -19.69
C ARG A 282 2.47 -36.19 -20.66
N GLY A 283 3.79 -36.30 -20.61
CA GLY A 283 4.65 -35.72 -21.61
C GLY A 283 4.22 -36.34 -22.91
N ARG A 284 3.35 -35.66 -23.66
CA ARG A 284 3.27 -35.88 -25.09
C ARG A 284 4.66 -35.47 -25.54
N ALA A 285 5.50 -36.44 -25.88
CA ALA A 285 6.78 -36.18 -26.50
C ALA A 285 6.50 -35.15 -27.59
N ALA A 286 6.95 -33.91 -27.36
CA ALA A 286 6.81 -32.88 -28.36
C ALA A 286 7.60 -33.42 -29.55
N GLY A 287 6.90 -33.83 -30.60
CA GLY A 287 7.56 -34.15 -31.85
C GLY A 287 8.48 -32.98 -32.15
N VAL A 288 9.73 -33.28 -32.51
CA VAL A 288 10.67 -32.27 -33.00
C VAL A 288 9.96 -31.57 -34.15
N VAL A 289 9.42 -30.38 -33.88
CA VAL A 289 8.87 -29.52 -34.93
C VAL A 289 10.10 -29.11 -35.72
N ARG A 290 10.30 -29.74 -36.89
CA ARG A 290 11.22 -29.21 -37.88
C ARG A 290 10.69 -27.84 -38.24
N GLU A 291 11.32 -26.79 -37.68
CA GLU A 291 11.05 -25.44 -38.13
C GLU A 291 11.34 -25.40 -39.64
N PRO A 292 10.38 -24.98 -40.48
CA PRO A 292 10.68 -24.78 -41.89
C PRO A 292 11.83 -23.77 -42.00
N PRO A 293 12.73 -23.91 -42.98
CA PRO A 293 13.81 -22.96 -43.17
C PRO A 293 13.21 -21.55 -43.28
N VAL A 294 13.50 -20.71 -42.28
CA VAL A 294 13.04 -19.33 -42.26
C VAL A 294 13.81 -18.62 -43.36
N ASP A 295 13.12 -18.33 -44.46
CA ASP A 295 13.70 -17.59 -45.57
C ASP A 295 14.05 -16.19 -45.06
N ALA A 296 15.34 -15.95 -44.76
CA ALA A 296 15.82 -14.69 -44.19
C ALA A 296 15.50 -13.49 -45.09
N MET A 297 15.22 -13.75 -46.37
CA MET A 297 14.81 -12.79 -47.37
C MET A 297 13.31 -12.43 -47.30
N ALA A 298 12.44 -13.34 -46.84
CA ALA A 298 11.00 -13.07 -46.63
C ALA A 298 10.73 -12.17 -45.40
N LEU A 299 11.62 -12.19 -44.40
CA LEU A 299 11.62 -11.25 -43.27
C LEU A 299 11.98 -9.81 -43.68
N ARG A 300 12.48 -9.60 -44.91
CA ARG A 300 12.68 -8.27 -45.50
C ARG A 300 11.43 -7.70 -46.16
N ALA A 301 10.29 -8.41 -46.12
CA ALA A 301 9.01 -7.80 -46.39
C ALA A 301 8.87 -6.60 -45.45
N THR A 302 8.90 -5.41 -46.04
CA THR A 302 8.96 -4.12 -45.38
C THR A 302 7.82 -3.98 -44.38
N VAL A 303 8.05 -4.36 -43.13
CA VAL A 303 7.16 -4.00 -42.03
C VAL A 303 7.31 -2.50 -41.87
N ALA A 304 6.45 -1.74 -42.56
CA ALA A 304 6.37 -0.30 -42.40
C ALA A 304 6.30 0.00 -40.90
N THR A 305 7.26 0.78 -40.40
CA THR A 305 7.28 1.13 -38.98
C THR A 305 5.98 1.86 -38.67
N PRO A 306 5.13 1.33 -37.77
CA PRO A 306 3.85 1.96 -37.46
C PRO A 306 4.07 3.40 -37.00
N SER A 307 3.18 4.33 -37.34
CA SER A 307 3.31 5.74 -36.95
C SER A 307 3.49 5.91 -35.43
N ALA A 308 4.16 6.98 -35.01
CA ALA A 308 4.37 7.29 -33.59
C ALA A 308 3.04 7.29 -32.80
N MET A 309 1.99 7.87 -33.39
CA MET A 309 0.66 7.90 -32.77
C MET A 309 0.06 6.50 -32.59
N ARG A 310 0.23 5.59 -33.57
CA ARG A 310 -0.23 4.20 -33.45
C ARG A 310 0.56 3.44 -32.40
N ARG A 311 1.86 3.70 -32.28
CA ARG A 311 2.71 3.12 -31.21
C ARG A 311 2.28 3.62 -29.83
N VAL A 312 2.08 4.92 -29.65
CA VAL A 312 1.58 5.52 -28.41
C VAL A 312 0.21 4.98 -28.02
N ALA A 313 -0.74 4.91 -28.96
CA ALA A 313 -2.07 4.35 -28.72
C ALA A 313 -2.02 2.86 -28.34
N ALA A 314 -1.16 2.08 -29.01
CA ALA A 314 -0.96 0.67 -28.67
C ALA A 314 -0.35 0.51 -27.27
N GLN A 315 0.62 1.36 -26.89
CA GLN A 315 1.20 1.38 -25.55
C GLN A 315 0.17 1.81 -24.50
N GLY A 316 -0.63 2.83 -24.77
CA GLY A 316 -1.72 3.25 -23.89
C GLY A 316 -2.76 2.16 -23.68
N GLY A 317 -3.20 1.50 -24.76
CA GLY A 317 -4.12 0.37 -24.67
C GLY A 317 -3.54 -0.83 -23.91
N ALA A 318 -2.24 -1.14 -24.09
CA ALA A 318 -1.56 -2.18 -23.33
C ALA A 318 -1.42 -1.81 -21.85
N ALA A 319 -1.01 -0.58 -21.55
CA ALA A 319 -0.88 -0.05 -20.20
C ALA A 319 -2.22 -0.07 -19.45
N LEU A 320 -3.30 0.36 -20.10
CA LEU A 320 -4.65 0.33 -19.54
C LEU A 320 -5.10 -1.10 -19.27
N ARG A 321 -4.90 -2.04 -20.21
CA ARG A 321 -5.21 -3.47 -20.00
C ARG A 321 -4.43 -4.08 -18.83
N ILE A 322 -3.17 -3.69 -18.66
CA ILE A 322 -2.37 -4.14 -17.51
C ILE A 322 -2.95 -3.60 -16.20
N MET A 323 -3.33 -2.32 -16.16
CA MET A 323 -3.94 -1.70 -14.96
C MET A 323 -5.29 -2.33 -14.64
N LEU A 324 -6.14 -2.55 -15.64
CA LEU A 324 -7.45 -3.20 -15.46
C LEU A 324 -7.36 -4.66 -15.01
N ARG A 325 -6.23 -5.33 -15.25
CA ARG A 325 -5.98 -6.70 -14.79
C ARG A 325 -5.27 -6.76 -13.44
N ARG A 326 -4.95 -5.61 -12.83
CA ARG A 326 -4.33 -5.53 -11.51
C ARG A 326 -5.38 -5.17 -10.47
N PRO A 327 -5.91 -6.17 -9.73
CA PRO A 327 -6.98 -5.90 -8.78
C PRO A 327 -6.58 -4.91 -7.68
N GLY A 328 -5.30 -4.90 -7.28
CA GLY A 328 -4.79 -3.92 -6.30
C GLY A 328 -4.87 -2.49 -6.78
N ASP A 329 -4.29 -2.20 -7.96
CA ASP A 329 -4.28 -0.86 -8.54
C ASP A 329 -5.72 -0.32 -8.70
N LEU A 330 -6.69 -1.17 -9.09
CA LEU A 330 -8.10 -0.79 -9.21
C LEU A 330 -8.81 -0.62 -7.87
N PHE A 331 -8.51 -1.48 -6.89
CA PHE A 331 -9.12 -1.42 -5.57
C PHE A 331 -8.83 -0.07 -4.90
N PHE A 332 -7.56 0.36 -4.87
CA PHE A 332 -7.20 1.65 -4.28
C PHE A 332 -7.64 2.85 -5.11
N ALA A 333 -7.70 2.71 -6.44
CA ALA A 333 -8.08 3.80 -7.32
C ALA A 333 -9.60 4.07 -7.34
N ILE A 334 -10.43 3.02 -7.25
CA ILE A 334 -11.88 3.10 -7.45
C ILE A 334 -12.62 2.68 -6.17
N VAL A 335 -12.39 1.47 -5.69
CA VAL A 335 -13.20 0.86 -4.63
C VAL A 335 -13.05 1.61 -3.31
N VAL A 336 -11.82 1.97 -2.92
CA VAL A 336 -11.55 2.72 -1.68
C VAL A 336 -12.21 4.11 -1.72
N PRO A 337 -11.89 5.01 -2.67
CA PRO A 337 -12.52 6.33 -2.68
C PRO A 337 -14.04 6.26 -2.84
N LEU A 338 -14.58 5.29 -3.58
CA LEU A 338 -16.04 5.11 -3.65
C LEU A 338 -16.64 4.65 -2.31
N GLY A 339 -16.02 3.68 -1.65
CA GLY A 339 -16.47 3.22 -0.33
C GLY A 339 -16.39 4.31 0.73
N LEU A 340 -15.33 5.11 0.71
CA LEU A 340 -15.17 6.27 1.59
C LEU A 340 -16.15 7.39 1.27
N PHE A 341 -16.43 7.65 -0.01
CA PHE A 341 -17.47 8.59 -0.42
C PHE A 341 -18.82 8.24 0.20
N LEU A 342 -19.23 6.97 0.08
CA LEU A 342 -20.48 6.48 0.65
C LEU A 342 -20.46 6.56 2.18
N LEU A 343 -19.38 6.07 2.81
CA LEU A 343 -19.23 6.08 4.27
C LEU A 343 -19.31 7.49 4.83
N LEU A 344 -18.50 8.43 4.34
CA LEU A 344 -18.41 9.78 4.88
C LEU A 344 -19.72 10.55 4.75
N ILE A 345 -20.43 10.41 3.62
CA ILE A 345 -21.76 11.01 3.48
C ILE A 345 -22.74 10.39 4.47
N THR A 346 -22.76 9.06 4.62
CA THR A 346 -23.67 8.42 5.59
C THR A 346 -23.40 8.85 7.04
N MET A 347 -22.16 9.18 7.37
CA MET A 347 -21.80 9.66 8.71
C MET A 347 -22.14 11.12 8.96
N GLN A 348 -22.06 11.97 7.93
CA GLN A 348 -22.19 13.42 8.10
C GLN A 348 -23.58 13.94 7.77
N ARG A 349 -24.47 13.10 7.24
CA ARG A 349 -25.81 13.46 6.76
C ARG A 349 -26.69 14.14 7.80
N ASP A 350 -26.58 13.73 9.06
CA ASP A 350 -27.45 14.20 10.14
C ASP A 350 -26.84 15.37 10.94
N THR A 351 -25.75 15.96 10.46
CA THR A 351 -25.10 17.10 11.14
C THR A 351 -25.95 18.36 10.95
N PRO A 352 -26.42 19.03 12.03
CA PRO A 352 -27.49 20.05 11.97
C PRO A 352 -27.25 21.30 11.12
N ASP A 353 -26.06 21.55 10.58
CA ASP A 353 -25.71 22.80 9.88
C ASP A 353 -25.07 22.62 8.50
N LEU A 354 -25.04 21.38 7.97
CA LEU A 354 -24.39 21.09 6.68
C LEU A 354 -25.39 21.14 5.52
N ASP A 355 -25.11 22.01 4.53
CA ASP A 355 -25.80 21.97 3.24
C ASP A 355 -25.48 20.65 2.53
N VAL A 356 -26.45 19.73 2.54
CA VAL A 356 -26.29 18.35 2.05
C VAL A 356 -25.83 18.29 0.58
N PRO A 357 -26.38 19.08 -0.37
CA PRO A 357 -25.86 19.18 -1.74
C PRO A 357 -24.37 19.54 -1.79
N THR A 358 -23.95 20.56 -1.04
CA THR A 358 -22.54 20.97 -0.98
C THR A 358 -21.68 19.86 -0.39
N LEU A 359 -22.08 19.27 0.75
CA LEU A 359 -21.39 18.15 1.39
C LEU A 359 -21.14 16.97 0.42
N VAL A 360 -22.16 16.61 -0.36
CA VAL A 360 -22.07 15.50 -1.32
C VAL A 360 -21.05 15.85 -2.43
N SER A 361 -21.13 17.05 -3.00
CA SER A 361 -20.21 17.49 -4.06
C SER A 361 -18.75 17.63 -3.58
N THR A 362 -18.53 18.16 -2.38
CA THR A 362 -17.19 18.33 -1.79
C THR A 362 -16.57 16.99 -1.44
N THR A 363 -17.35 16.07 -0.88
CA THR A 363 -16.88 14.71 -0.55
C THR A 363 -16.52 13.95 -1.83
N ALA A 364 -17.31 14.09 -2.90
CA ALA A 364 -16.98 13.50 -4.21
C ALA A 364 -15.69 14.07 -4.79
N ALA A 365 -15.50 15.38 -4.72
CA ALA A 365 -14.27 16.04 -5.17
C ALA A 365 -13.03 15.55 -4.40
N SER A 366 -13.13 15.39 -3.07
CA SER A 366 -12.07 14.82 -2.24
C SER A 366 -11.75 13.37 -2.61
N MET A 367 -12.77 12.52 -2.76
CA MET A 367 -12.55 11.11 -3.11
C MET A 367 -12.02 10.93 -4.54
N ALA A 368 -12.46 11.78 -5.46
CA ALA A 368 -11.89 11.84 -6.80
C ALA A 368 -10.41 12.27 -6.76
N THR A 369 -10.08 13.27 -5.95
CA THR A 369 -8.70 13.74 -5.74
C THR A 369 -7.79 12.61 -5.28
N TRP A 370 -8.23 11.83 -4.29
CA TRP A 370 -7.49 10.66 -3.81
C TRP A 370 -7.29 9.61 -4.91
N GLY A 371 -8.37 9.19 -5.59
CA GLY A 371 -8.31 8.17 -6.63
C GLY A 371 -7.42 8.57 -7.82
N VAL A 372 -7.53 9.82 -8.28
CA VAL A 372 -6.67 10.38 -9.34
C VAL A 372 -5.21 10.41 -8.91
N ALA A 373 -4.92 10.80 -7.67
CA ALA A 373 -3.55 10.81 -7.15
C ALA A 373 -2.97 9.39 -7.05
N VAL A 374 -3.74 8.39 -6.61
CA VAL A 374 -3.30 6.98 -6.64
C VAL A 374 -2.97 6.54 -8.07
N VAL A 375 -3.82 6.86 -9.04
CA VAL A 375 -3.63 6.45 -10.44
C VAL A 375 -2.43 7.14 -11.11
N ALA A 376 -2.28 8.44 -10.91
CA ALA A 376 -1.31 9.25 -11.64
C ALA A 376 0.03 9.40 -10.91
N PHE A 377 0.04 9.40 -9.57
CA PHE A 377 1.26 9.51 -8.78
C PHE A 377 1.76 8.12 -8.33
N MET A 378 0.97 7.33 -7.58
CA MET A 378 1.44 6.03 -7.03
C MET A 378 1.75 5.02 -8.13
N ASN A 379 0.75 4.70 -8.96
CA ASN A 379 0.86 3.60 -9.92
C ASN A 379 1.93 3.88 -10.99
N VAL A 380 2.16 5.15 -11.31
CA VAL A 380 3.19 5.59 -12.26
C VAL A 380 4.58 5.51 -11.63
N ALA A 381 4.76 6.01 -10.39
CA ALA A 381 6.04 5.94 -9.68
C ALA A 381 6.50 4.49 -9.51
N ASP A 382 5.60 3.64 -9.03
CA ASP A 382 5.85 2.22 -8.77
C ASP A 382 6.10 1.43 -10.07
N TRP A 383 5.37 1.73 -11.15
CA TRP A 383 5.69 1.16 -12.47
C TRP A 383 7.07 1.60 -12.97
N SER A 384 7.36 2.90 -12.92
CA SER A 384 8.59 3.49 -13.45
C SER A 384 9.82 2.92 -12.73
N ALA A 385 9.75 2.84 -11.41
CA ALA A 385 10.85 2.33 -10.60
C ALA A 385 11.13 0.84 -10.86
N ARG A 386 10.08 0.03 -11.05
CA ARG A 386 10.24 -1.39 -11.38
C ARG A 386 10.70 -1.63 -12.81
N ALA A 387 10.24 -0.80 -13.75
CA ALA A 387 10.71 -0.85 -15.13
C ALA A 387 12.23 -0.58 -15.21
N ARG A 388 12.75 0.29 -14.31
CA ARG A 388 14.19 0.52 -14.12
C ARG A 388 14.89 -0.70 -13.53
N GLU A 389 14.41 -1.24 -12.41
CA GLU A 389 15.05 -2.38 -11.72
C GLU A 389 15.11 -3.65 -12.58
N THR A 390 14.02 -3.97 -13.28
CA THR A 390 13.92 -5.18 -14.11
C THR A 390 14.64 -5.04 -15.47
N GLY A 391 15.24 -3.88 -15.75
CA GLY A 391 15.93 -3.60 -17.00
C GLY A 391 15.02 -3.54 -18.23
N VAL A 392 13.69 -3.46 -18.07
CA VAL A 392 12.74 -3.31 -19.17
C VAL A 392 13.11 -2.13 -20.06
N LEU A 393 13.43 -0.99 -19.44
CA LEU A 393 13.83 0.23 -20.15
C LEU A 393 15.11 0.05 -20.97
N LYS A 394 16.03 -0.84 -20.54
CA LYS A 394 17.24 -1.15 -21.33
C LYS A 394 16.90 -2.02 -22.54
N ARG A 395 16.02 -3.02 -22.36
CA ARG A 395 15.57 -3.90 -23.46
C ARG A 395 14.79 -3.14 -24.53
N LEU A 396 14.00 -2.15 -24.12
CA LEU A 396 13.23 -1.31 -25.05
C LEU A 396 14.10 -0.43 -25.95
N ARG A 397 15.35 -0.10 -25.56
CA ARG A 397 16.27 0.66 -26.42
C ARG A 397 16.68 -0.08 -27.70
N GLY A 398 16.50 -1.40 -27.74
CA GLY A 398 16.70 -2.19 -28.95
C GLY A 398 15.47 -2.25 -29.87
N THR A 399 14.39 -1.54 -29.52
CA THR A 399 13.14 -1.51 -30.30
C THR A 399 12.90 -0.12 -30.88
N PRO A 400 12.05 0.04 -31.91
CA PRO A 400 11.72 1.36 -32.47
C PRO A 400 10.85 2.24 -31.55
N LEU A 401 10.59 1.82 -30.31
CA LEU A 401 9.80 2.56 -29.33
C LEU A 401 10.68 3.54 -28.56
N ASP A 402 10.36 4.83 -28.68
CA ASP A 402 11.04 5.85 -27.88
C ASP A 402 10.55 5.84 -26.43
N THR A 403 11.41 6.29 -25.51
CA THR A 403 11.09 6.42 -24.08
C THR A 403 9.96 7.44 -23.86
N LEU A 404 9.90 8.50 -24.67
CA LEU A 404 8.81 9.48 -24.61
C LEU A 404 7.48 8.87 -25.04
N GLU A 405 7.46 8.05 -26.10
CA GLU A 405 6.25 7.36 -26.55
C GLU A 405 5.70 6.42 -25.47
N LEU A 406 6.58 5.71 -24.76
CA LEU A 406 6.20 4.86 -23.64
C LEU A 406 5.59 5.68 -22.49
N GLY A 407 6.20 6.83 -22.16
CA GLY A 407 5.72 7.76 -21.14
C GLY A 407 4.33 8.32 -21.48
N ILE A 408 4.15 8.80 -22.71
CA ILE A 408 2.87 9.35 -23.19
C ILE A 408 1.79 8.27 -23.19
N GLY A 409 2.08 7.06 -23.69
CA GLY A 409 1.13 5.96 -23.67
C GLY A 409 0.70 5.60 -22.24
N ARG A 410 1.65 5.55 -21.30
CA ARG A 410 1.37 5.30 -19.88
C ARG A 410 0.53 6.44 -19.26
N GLY A 411 0.85 7.69 -19.58
CA GLY A 411 0.12 8.86 -19.11
C GLY A 411 -1.32 8.90 -19.64
N ALA A 412 -1.53 8.55 -20.90
CA ALA A 412 -2.87 8.41 -21.48
C ALA A 412 -3.69 7.32 -20.76
N ALA A 413 -3.09 6.18 -20.42
CA ALA A 413 -3.76 5.14 -19.64
C ALA A 413 -4.13 5.63 -18.23
N SER A 414 -3.24 6.36 -17.55
CA SER A 414 -3.52 6.99 -16.26
C SER A 414 -4.63 8.03 -16.35
N LEU A 415 -4.69 8.82 -17.43
CA LEU A 415 -5.73 9.82 -17.66
C LEU A 415 -7.11 9.15 -17.87
N VAL A 416 -7.17 8.12 -18.71
CA VAL A 416 -8.42 7.35 -18.93
C VAL A 416 -8.94 6.77 -17.62
N LEU A 417 -8.08 6.16 -16.82
CA LEU A 417 -8.48 5.59 -15.54
C LEU A 417 -8.89 6.66 -14.52
N SER A 418 -8.23 7.83 -14.53
CA SER A 418 -8.59 8.99 -13.70
C SER A 418 -9.98 9.52 -14.04
N PHE A 419 -10.32 9.63 -15.32
CA PHE A 419 -11.67 9.99 -15.74
C PHE A 419 -12.70 8.92 -15.36
N ALA A 420 -12.35 7.64 -15.45
CA ALA A 420 -13.24 6.57 -15.01
C ALA A 420 -13.56 6.67 -13.51
N VAL A 421 -12.56 6.98 -12.66
CA VAL A 421 -12.75 7.23 -11.22
C VAL A 421 -13.75 8.37 -11.00
N CYS A 422 -13.53 9.54 -11.63
CA CYS A 422 -14.42 10.68 -11.51
C CYS A 422 -15.83 10.35 -12.02
N ALA A 423 -15.96 9.66 -13.15
CA ALA A 423 -17.25 9.30 -13.73
C ALA A 423 -18.04 8.35 -12.81
N VAL A 424 -17.38 7.38 -12.18
CA VAL A 424 -18.01 6.48 -11.21
C VAL A 424 -18.50 7.26 -9.99
N LEU A 425 -17.68 8.15 -9.43
CA LEU A 425 -18.08 8.96 -8.27
C LEU A 425 -19.24 9.91 -8.59
N LEU A 426 -19.21 10.59 -9.74
CA LEU A 426 -20.30 11.45 -10.17
C LEU A 426 -21.59 10.66 -10.44
N ALA A 427 -21.49 9.48 -11.08
CA ALA A 427 -22.64 8.64 -11.33
C ALA A 427 -23.29 8.15 -10.02
N VAL A 428 -22.48 7.65 -9.08
CA VAL A 428 -22.98 7.21 -7.78
C VAL A 428 -23.52 8.38 -6.97
N GLY A 429 -22.85 9.53 -6.96
CA GLY A 429 -23.32 10.75 -6.33
C GLY A 429 -24.67 11.22 -6.88
N ALA A 430 -24.84 11.20 -8.20
CA ALA A 430 -26.09 11.58 -8.87
C ALA A 430 -27.23 10.60 -8.55
N ILE A 431 -26.96 9.29 -8.62
CA ILE A 431 -27.97 8.24 -8.43
C ILE A 431 -28.37 8.09 -6.95
N ALA A 432 -27.39 8.03 -6.04
CA ALA A 432 -27.64 7.73 -4.63
C ALA A 432 -28.01 8.97 -3.80
N TYR A 433 -27.50 10.15 -4.17
CA TYR A 433 -27.64 11.37 -3.36
C TYR A 433 -28.17 12.57 -4.15
N GLY A 434 -28.58 12.39 -5.41
CA GLY A 434 -29.14 13.46 -6.22
C GLY A 434 -28.15 14.57 -6.60
N MET A 435 -26.85 14.28 -6.57
CA MET A 435 -25.80 15.24 -6.93
C MET A 435 -26.03 15.79 -8.34
N ARG A 436 -26.03 17.12 -8.46
CA ARG A 436 -26.18 17.83 -9.74
C ARG A 436 -24.85 18.49 -10.10
N VAL A 437 -24.32 18.13 -11.27
CA VAL A 437 -23.16 18.78 -11.85
C VAL A 437 -23.53 19.33 -13.22
N THR A 438 -23.27 20.62 -13.43
CA THR A 438 -23.54 21.27 -14.72
C THR A 438 -22.63 20.69 -15.82
N PRO A 439 -23.04 20.64 -17.10
CA PRO A 439 -22.16 20.20 -18.18
C PRO A 439 -20.86 21.01 -18.27
N ALA A 440 -20.94 22.31 -18.01
CA ALA A 440 -19.78 23.18 -17.89
C ALA A 440 -18.89 22.80 -16.70
N GLY A 441 -19.47 22.47 -15.55
CA GLY A 441 -18.76 21.95 -14.38
C GLY A 441 -18.04 20.62 -14.65
N ALA A 442 -18.67 19.70 -15.38
CA ALA A 442 -18.05 18.45 -15.80
C ALA A 442 -16.84 18.71 -16.75
N ALA A 443 -16.96 19.66 -17.69
CA ALA A 443 -15.88 20.02 -18.60
C ALA A 443 -14.70 20.69 -17.87
N VAL A 444 -14.98 21.61 -16.94
CA VAL A 444 -13.96 22.25 -16.10
C VAL A 444 -13.28 21.20 -15.21
N GLY A 445 -14.04 20.30 -14.60
CA GLY A 445 -13.50 19.19 -13.81
C GLY A 445 -12.57 18.29 -14.64
N ALA A 446 -12.95 17.98 -15.89
CA ALA A 446 -12.10 17.19 -16.79
C ALA A 446 -10.78 17.90 -17.14
N LEU A 447 -10.81 19.23 -17.33
CA LEU A 447 -9.61 20.04 -17.54
C LEU A 447 -8.70 20.02 -16.31
N VAL A 448 -9.26 20.24 -15.11
CA VAL A 448 -8.53 20.19 -13.84
C VAL A 448 -7.86 18.83 -13.65
N VAL A 449 -8.60 17.72 -13.87
CA VAL A 449 -8.05 16.36 -13.78
C VAL A 449 -6.92 16.14 -14.79
N THR A 450 -7.06 16.66 -16.02
CA THR A 450 -6.00 16.52 -17.04
C THR A 450 -4.71 17.21 -16.60
N MET A 451 -4.81 18.44 -16.09
CA MET A 451 -3.65 19.18 -15.58
C MET A 451 -3.04 18.51 -14.34
N ALA A 452 -3.88 18.02 -13.43
CA ALA A 452 -3.41 17.31 -12.23
C ALA A 452 -2.70 15.99 -12.57
N VAL A 453 -3.23 15.21 -13.52
CA VAL A 453 -2.57 13.97 -13.98
C VAL A 453 -1.18 14.29 -14.55
N ALA A 454 -1.04 15.35 -15.34
CA ALA A 454 0.27 15.79 -15.84
C ALA A 454 1.24 16.16 -14.70
N ALA A 455 0.77 16.94 -13.72
CA ALA A 455 1.56 17.34 -12.54
C ALA A 455 2.00 16.13 -11.70
N PHE A 456 1.09 15.19 -11.44
CA PHE A 456 1.37 13.99 -10.66
C PHE A 456 2.30 13.02 -11.37
N ILE A 457 2.18 12.85 -12.68
CA ILE A 457 3.14 12.05 -13.46
C ILE A 457 4.53 12.68 -13.39
N ALA A 458 4.64 14.01 -13.53
CA ALA A 458 5.92 14.69 -13.40
C ALA A 458 6.55 14.49 -12.01
N CYS A 459 5.75 14.59 -10.94
CA CYS A 459 6.19 14.33 -9.57
C CYS A 459 6.59 12.86 -9.36
N ALA A 460 5.83 11.91 -9.92
CA ALA A 460 6.13 10.47 -9.84
C ALA A 460 7.47 10.12 -10.50
N LEU A 461 7.73 10.71 -11.67
CA LEU A 461 8.99 10.55 -12.39
C LEU A 461 10.15 11.21 -11.64
N LEU A 462 9.94 12.37 -11.04
CA LEU A 462 10.94 13.03 -10.19
C LEU A 462 11.31 12.16 -8.99
N LEU A 463 10.31 11.66 -8.25
CA LEU A 463 10.52 10.75 -7.12
C LEU A 463 11.31 9.50 -7.57
N THR A 464 10.93 8.92 -8.71
CA THR A 464 11.65 7.78 -9.28
C THR A 464 13.09 8.12 -9.64
N ALA A 465 13.37 9.32 -10.15
CA ALA A 465 14.71 9.76 -10.51
C ALA A 465 15.61 9.95 -9.28
N LEU A 466 15.04 10.38 -8.15
CA LEU A 466 15.76 10.64 -6.90
C LEU A 466 16.03 9.38 -6.08
N VAL A 467 15.14 8.38 -6.14
CA VAL A 467 15.21 7.19 -5.29
C VAL A 467 15.71 5.96 -6.06
N SER A 468 16.73 5.29 -5.53
CA SER A 468 17.45 4.21 -6.20
C SER A 468 16.78 2.83 -6.14
N SER A 469 15.89 2.59 -5.18
CA SER A 469 15.14 1.33 -5.04
C SER A 469 13.65 1.51 -5.39
N ALA A 470 13.06 0.57 -6.14
CA ALA A 470 11.64 0.60 -6.48
C ALA A 470 10.75 0.34 -5.27
N ARG A 471 11.18 -0.53 -4.36
CA ARG A 471 10.49 -0.74 -3.07
C ARG A 471 10.44 0.56 -2.26
N ALA A 472 11.54 1.32 -2.24
CA ALA A 472 11.58 2.62 -1.56
C ALA A 472 10.73 3.67 -2.27
N VAL A 473 10.71 3.68 -3.61
CA VAL A 473 9.84 4.58 -4.39
C VAL A 473 8.38 4.38 -4.02
N GLY A 474 7.87 3.14 -4.03
CA GLY A 474 6.48 2.86 -3.65
C GLY A 474 6.15 3.32 -2.23
N ALA A 475 7.05 3.05 -1.27
CA ALA A 475 6.86 3.44 0.12
C ALA A 475 6.82 4.96 0.32
N LEU A 476 7.81 5.67 -0.24
CA LEU A 476 7.90 7.13 -0.15
C LEU A 476 6.73 7.80 -0.85
N ALA A 477 6.35 7.29 -2.02
CA ALA A 477 5.20 7.80 -2.75
C ALA A 477 3.96 7.75 -1.83
N LEU A 478 3.70 6.60 -1.20
CA LEU A 478 2.54 6.45 -0.35
C LEU A 478 2.57 7.38 0.88
N VAL A 479 3.71 7.48 1.57
CA VAL A 479 3.86 8.41 2.71
C VAL A 479 3.59 9.84 2.28
N ILE A 480 4.22 10.27 1.18
CA ILE A 480 4.03 11.61 0.62
C ILE A 480 2.55 11.84 0.33
N LEU A 481 1.90 10.89 -0.36
CA LEU A 481 0.49 11.05 -0.73
C LEU A 481 -0.44 11.07 0.48
N PHE A 482 -0.25 10.15 1.43
CA PHE A 482 -1.08 10.06 2.63
C PHE A 482 -0.92 11.32 3.48
N THR A 483 0.30 11.75 3.78
CA THR A 483 0.55 12.99 4.51
C THR A 483 -0.05 14.20 3.78
N LEU A 484 0.21 14.34 2.47
CA LEU A 484 -0.34 15.45 1.70
C LEU A 484 -1.87 15.45 1.66
N ALA A 485 -2.53 14.29 1.70
CA ALA A 485 -3.99 14.21 1.68
C ALA A 485 -4.62 14.90 2.90
N PHE A 486 -3.99 14.82 4.08
CA PHE A 486 -4.44 15.57 5.25
C PHE A 486 -4.18 17.06 5.11
N PHE A 487 -3.00 17.45 4.62
CA PHE A 487 -2.67 18.86 4.40
C PHE A 487 -3.53 19.52 3.33
N SER A 488 -4.04 18.71 2.41
CA SER A 488 -4.84 19.15 1.26
C SER A 488 -6.34 18.96 1.51
N ASP A 489 -6.80 18.99 2.78
CA ASP A 489 -8.17 18.69 3.27
C ASP A 489 -8.95 17.64 2.46
N VAL A 490 -8.28 16.56 2.03
CA VAL A 490 -8.93 15.43 1.33
C VAL A 490 -9.74 14.58 2.32
N PHE A 491 -9.20 14.40 3.54
CA PHE A 491 -9.83 13.60 4.60
C PHE A 491 -10.30 14.41 5.81
N LEU A 492 -9.91 15.69 5.91
CA LEU A 492 -10.27 16.54 7.04
C LEU A 492 -11.41 17.48 6.64
N VAL A 493 -12.37 17.66 7.54
CA VAL A 493 -13.36 18.73 7.49
C VAL A 493 -13.03 19.68 8.63
N GLY A 494 -12.62 20.92 8.32
CA GLY A 494 -12.34 21.95 9.35
C GLY A 494 -11.01 21.80 10.11
N GLY A 495 -9.93 21.35 9.45
CA GLY A 495 -8.59 21.33 10.05
C GLY A 495 -7.98 22.73 10.30
N PRO A 496 -6.86 22.84 11.03
CA PRO A 496 -6.21 24.13 11.31
C PRO A 496 -5.82 24.90 10.03
N GLU A 497 -6.05 26.21 10.00
CA GLU A 497 -5.82 27.03 8.78
C GLU A 497 -4.39 26.93 8.24
N TRP A 498 -3.38 26.90 9.11
CA TRP A 498 -1.97 26.78 8.73
C TRP A 498 -1.69 25.49 7.96
N MET A 499 -2.41 24.41 8.26
CA MET A 499 -2.26 23.11 7.62
C MET A 499 -2.74 23.21 6.16
N SER A 500 -3.92 23.79 5.97
CA SER A 500 -4.45 24.06 4.63
C SER A 500 -3.56 25.03 3.84
N ALA A 501 -2.94 26.01 4.51
CA ALA A 501 -2.01 26.95 3.88
C ALA A 501 -0.75 26.27 3.34
N VAL A 502 -0.19 25.31 4.09
CA VAL A 502 0.92 24.46 3.61
C VAL A 502 0.45 23.54 2.49
N GLY A 503 -0.76 22.97 2.59
CA GLY A 503 -1.36 22.13 1.55
C GLY A 503 -1.45 22.83 0.19
N ARG A 504 -1.80 24.12 0.18
CA ARG A 504 -1.85 24.98 -1.02
C ARG A 504 -0.50 25.17 -1.73
N LEU A 505 0.60 24.65 -1.21
CA LEU A 505 1.88 24.61 -1.94
C LEU A 505 1.93 23.43 -2.93
N PHE A 506 1.09 22.41 -2.74
CA PHE A 506 1.19 21.13 -3.43
C PHE A 506 0.04 20.91 -4.42
N PRO A 507 0.28 20.16 -5.51
CA PRO A 507 -0.72 19.97 -6.56
C PRO A 507 -1.99 19.23 -6.08
N LEU A 508 -1.91 18.47 -4.98
CA LEU A 508 -3.04 17.71 -4.44
C LEU A 508 -4.16 18.63 -3.92
N ALA A 509 -3.82 19.73 -3.23
CA ALA A 509 -4.80 20.70 -2.75
C ALA A 509 -5.51 21.43 -3.89
N HIS A 510 -4.78 21.74 -4.97
CA HIS A 510 -5.33 22.40 -6.15
C HIS A 510 -6.21 21.49 -7.01
N LEU A 511 -5.92 20.19 -7.05
CA LEU A 511 -6.86 19.23 -7.63
C LEU A 511 -8.16 19.19 -6.82
N ARG A 512 -8.09 19.12 -5.49
CA ARG A 512 -9.30 19.14 -4.63
C ARG A 512 -10.10 20.41 -4.81
N SER A 513 -9.45 21.57 -4.62
CA SER A 513 -10.06 22.90 -4.75
C SER A 513 -10.71 23.08 -6.12
N GLY A 514 -9.97 22.76 -7.19
CA GLY A 514 -10.49 22.89 -8.56
C GLY A 514 -11.69 21.99 -8.82
N LEU A 515 -11.72 20.77 -8.27
CA LEU A 515 -12.88 19.88 -8.38
C LEU A 515 -14.09 20.36 -7.55
N VAL A 516 -13.85 20.91 -6.34
CA VAL A 516 -14.90 21.51 -5.52
C VAL A 516 -15.55 22.69 -6.25
N LEU A 517 -14.75 23.57 -6.85
CA LEU A 517 -15.24 24.72 -7.63
C LEU A 517 -15.94 24.32 -8.93
N ALA A 518 -15.50 23.22 -9.57
CA ALA A 518 -16.08 22.73 -10.80
C ALA A 518 -17.42 21.99 -10.58
N TRP A 519 -17.56 21.26 -9.46
CA TRP A 519 -18.72 20.43 -9.15
C TRP A 519 -19.68 21.07 -8.15
N HIS A 520 -19.53 22.36 -7.87
CA HIS A 520 -20.37 23.09 -6.92
C HIS A 520 -21.86 23.08 -7.35
N PRO A 521 -22.81 22.87 -6.43
CA PRO A 521 -24.24 22.77 -6.75
C PRO A 521 -24.82 24.03 -7.43
N ASP A 522 -24.38 25.21 -7.00
CA ASP A 522 -24.88 26.51 -7.49
C ASP A 522 -24.34 26.93 -8.87
N GLY A 523 -23.40 26.18 -9.43
CA GLY A 523 -22.78 26.48 -10.72
C GLY A 523 -21.26 26.37 -10.70
N THR A 524 -20.67 26.31 -11.89
CA THR A 524 -19.23 26.16 -12.04
C THR A 524 -18.51 27.50 -12.02
N THR A 525 -17.37 27.57 -11.35
CA THR A 525 -16.44 28.69 -11.45
C THR A 525 -15.12 28.21 -12.03
N MET A 526 -14.48 29.04 -12.85
CA MET A 526 -13.24 28.65 -13.52
C MET A 526 -12.05 28.80 -12.55
N PRO A 527 -11.35 27.71 -12.17
CA PRO A 527 -10.34 27.74 -11.12
C PRO A 527 -8.96 28.08 -11.70
N TRP A 528 -8.79 29.32 -12.18
CA TRP A 528 -7.55 29.76 -12.85
C TRP A 528 -6.30 29.64 -11.97
N ALA A 529 -6.42 29.93 -10.68
CA ALA A 529 -5.32 29.80 -9.73
C ALA A 529 -4.87 28.34 -9.58
N ASP A 530 -5.82 27.42 -9.41
CA ASP A 530 -5.53 25.99 -9.27
C ASP A 530 -4.87 25.43 -10.55
N LEU A 531 -5.39 25.79 -11.72
CA LEU A 531 -4.82 25.39 -13.01
C LEU A 531 -3.39 25.94 -13.19
N GLY A 532 -3.15 27.18 -12.77
CA GLY A 532 -1.82 27.80 -12.82
C GLY A 532 -0.79 27.05 -11.97
N VAL A 533 -1.17 26.66 -10.74
CA VAL A 533 -0.28 25.90 -9.85
C VAL A 533 -0.04 24.48 -10.35
N LEU A 534 -1.08 23.80 -10.86
CA LEU A 534 -0.93 22.46 -11.46
C LEU A 534 0.01 22.50 -12.68
N ALA A 535 -0.12 23.51 -13.54
CA ALA A 535 0.77 23.72 -14.68
C ALA A 535 2.21 24.01 -14.24
N ALA A 536 2.40 24.85 -13.21
CA ALA A 536 3.71 25.16 -12.65
C ALA A 536 4.39 23.90 -12.08
N TRP A 537 3.66 23.04 -11.37
CA TRP A 537 4.18 21.76 -10.87
C TRP A 537 4.52 20.78 -11.99
N ALA A 538 3.68 20.67 -13.00
CA ALA A 538 3.96 19.83 -14.17
C ALA A 538 5.25 20.26 -14.89
N ALA A 539 5.43 21.56 -15.11
CA ALA A 539 6.63 22.11 -15.73
C ALA A 539 7.87 21.98 -14.82
N GLY A 540 7.76 22.37 -13.55
CA GLY A 540 8.85 22.39 -12.58
C GLY A 540 9.39 20.99 -12.26
N ALA A 541 8.51 20.05 -11.90
CA ALA A 541 8.91 18.67 -11.63
C ALA A 541 9.44 17.97 -12.90
N GLY A 542 8.85 18.27 -14.06
CA GLY A 542 9.32 17.79 -15.36
C GLY A 542 10.75 18.26 -15.68
N LEU A 543 11.01 19.56 -15.50
CA LEU A 543 12.34 20.17 -15.70
C LEU A 543 13.37 19.57 -14.74
N LEU A 544 13.05 19.45 -13.45
CA LEU A 544 13.94 18.85 -12.46
C LEU A 544 14.26 17.39 -12.79
N THR A 545 13.26 16.61 -13.21
CA THR A 545 13.45 15.23 -13.66
C THR A 545 14.43 15.17 -14.84
N TRP A 546 14.25 16.06 -15.83
CA TRP A 546 15.14 16.13 -16.98
C TRP A 546 16.59 16.47 -16.56
N LEU A 547 16.78 17.48 -15.71
CA LEU A 547 18.09 17.90 -15.20
C LEU A 547 18.82 16.77 -14.45
N VAL A 548 18.12 16.07 -13.55
CA VAL A 548 18.66 14.93 -12.80
C VAL A 548 19.06 13.81 -13.74
N SER A 549 18.21 13.47 -14.72
CA SER A 549 18.48 12.42 -15.70
C SER A 549 19.66 12.73 -16.63
N ARG A 550 19.92 14.02 -16.90
CA ARG A 550 21.04 14.47 -17.74
C ARG A 550 22.37 14.35 -17.01
N ARG A 551 22.44 14.78 -15.74
CA ARG A 551 23.65 14.64 -14.90
C ARG A 551 24.08 13.18 -14.70
N GLY A 552 23.12 12.26 -14.56
CA GLY A 552 23.39 10.82 -14.45
C GLY A 552 23.96 10.18 -15.72
N ARG A 553 23.67 10.72 -16.91
CA ARG A 553 24.27 10.28 -18.19
C ARG A 553 25.72 10.73 -18.31
N VAL A 554 26.01 12.00 -17.99
CA VAL A 554 27.35 12.59 -18.09
C VAL A 554 28.37 11.88 -17.17
N ARG A 555 27.95 11.48 -15.96
CA ARG A 555 28.82 10.71 -15.04
C ARG A 555 29.12 9.28 -15.50
N ARG A 556 28.27 8.67 -16.33
CA ARG A 556 28.52 7.32 -16.87
C ARG A 556 29.40 7.32 -18.10
N THR A 557 29.34 8.39 -18.90
CA THR A 557 30.21 8.56 -20.08
C THR A 557 31.61 9.04 -19.74
N SER A 558 31.85 9.51 -18.51
CA SER A 558 33.18 9.90 -17.99
C SER A 558 33.84 8.82 -17.14
N ALA A 559 33.15 7.71 -16.86
CA ALA A 559 33.65 6.54 -16.14
C ALA A 559 33.88 5.31 -17.04
N CYS A 560 33.51 5.42 -18.32
CA CYS A 560 34.00 4.59 -19.42
C CYS A 560 35.12 5.37 -20.11
#